data_AF-A0A933HKS1-F1
#
_entry.id   AF-A0A933HKS1-F1
#
_cell.length_a   1.000
_cell.length_b   1.000
_cell.length_c   1.000
_cell.angle_alpha   90.00
_cell.angle_beta   90.00
_cell.angle_gamma   90.00
#
_symmetry.space_group_name_H-M   'P 1'
#
loop_
_entity.id
_entity.type
_entity.pdbx_description
1 polymer ?
#
loop_
_entity_poly.entity_id
_entity_poly.type
_entity_poly.pdbx_seq_one_letter_code
_entity_poly.pdbx_strand_id
1 'polypeptide(L)'
;MADIPVTMVLPSGGARTAEVPADVPVKELLPEVVSKLELPTTGPDGRPMSYRVDSKALGRELREEETLQAAGVPQNDRLMLTADVTAG
;
A
#
# COMPACT_ATOMS: atom_id res chain seq x y z
N MET A 1 3.35 18.34 4.79
CA MET A 1 3.52 17.29 3.79
C MET A 1 4.99 16.95 3.66
N ALA A 2 5.38 15.83 4.25
CA ALA A 2 6.67 15.23 4.01
C ALA A 2 6.40 13.93 3.26
N ASP A 3 6.76 13.92 1.98
CA ASP A 3 6.79 12.68 1.23
C ASP A 3 7.98 11.86 1.73
N ILE A 4 7.77 10.56 1.91
CA ILE A 4 8.82 9.64 2.29
C ILE A 4 9.09 8.65 1.15
N PRO A 5 10.36 8.37 0.85
CA PRO A 5 10.69 7.30 -0.08
C PRO A 5 10.33 5.97 0.57
N VAL A 6 9.61 5.12 -0.16
CA VAL A 6 9.28 3.75 0.25
C VAL A 6 9.50 2.80 -0.92
N THR A 7 9.69 1.53 -0.62
CA THR A 7 9.73 0.46 -1.61
C THR A 7 8.43 -0.33 -1.55
N MET A 8 7.59 -0.18 -2.58
CA MET A 8 6.37 -0.97 -2.75
C MET A 8 6.73 -2.34 -3.29
N VAL A 9 6.45 -3.40 -2.54
CA VAL A 9 6.59 -4.79 -2.99
C VAL A 9 5.24 -5.23 -3.54
N LEU A 10 5.21 -5.59 -4.82
CA LEU A 10 4.00 -5.93 -5.56
C LEU A 10 3.61 -7.40 -5.31
N PRO A 11 2.30 -7.73 -5.34
CA PRO A 11 1.84 -9.12 -5.21
C PRO A 11 2.39 -10.04 -6.31
N SER A 12 2.73 -9.49 -7.47
CA SER A 12 3.31 -10.23 -8.61
C SER A 12 4.79 -10.59 -8.42
N GLY A 13 5.42 -10.18 -7.31
CA GLY A 13 6.82 -10.48 -6.97
C GLY A 13 7.84 -9.40 -7.34
N GLY A 14 7.41 -8.32 -8.01
CA GLY A 14 8.26 -7.15 -8.29
C GLY A 14 8.35 -6.17 -7.11
N ALA A 15 9.28 -5.22 -7.17
CA ALA A 15 9.33 -4.10 -6.24
C ALA A 15 9.62 -2.79 -6.97
N ARG A 16 9.04 -1.68 -6.51
CA ARG A 16 9.22 -0.35 -7.08
C ARG A 16 9.38 0.67 -5.97
N THR A 17 10.32 1.58 -6.12
CA THR A 17 10.48 2.71 -5.20
C THR A 17 9.52 3.83 -5.60
N ALA A 18 8.86 4.44 -4.62
CA ALA A 18 7.94 5.55 -4.81
C ALA A 18 8.09 6.55 -3.66
N GLU A 19 7.82 7.83 -3.94
CA GLU A 19 7.65 8.85 -2.92
C GLU A 19 6.16 8.99 -2.64
N VAL A 20 5.77 8.83 -1.37
CA VAL A 20 4.38 8.86 -0.92
C VAL A 20 4.19 9.81 0.25
N PRO A 21 3.06 10.52 0.34
CA PRO A 21 2.78 11.41 1.45
C PRO A 21 2.61 10.62 2.75
N ALA A 22 3.36 11.01 3.78
CA ALA A 22 3.31 10.30 5.07
C ALA A 22 2.12 10.70 5.95
N ASP A 23 1.46 11.82 5.64
CA ASP A 23 0.37 12.43 6.40
C ASP A 23 -1.04 12.12 5.86
N VAL A 24 -1.12 11.34 4.76
CA VAL A 24 -2.39 10.91 4.17
C VAL A 24 -2.82 9.55 4.75
N PRO A 25 -4.12 9.35 5.09
CA PRO A 25 -4.62 8.06 5.53
C PRO A 25 -4.42 6.96 4.48
N VAL A 26 -4.12 5.73 4.93
CA VAL A 26 -3.86 4.58 4.05
C VAL A 26 -5.00 4.33 3.07
N LYS A 27 -6.26 4.50 3.48
CA LYS A 27 -7.44 4.34 2.60
C LYS A 27 -7.49 5.32 1.42
N GLU A 28 -6.90 6.50 1.57
CA GLU A 28 -6.82 7.52 0.53
C GLU A 28 -5.53 7.36 -0.29
N LEU A 29 -4.46 6.89 0.36
CA LEU A 29 -3.17 6.64 -0.29
C LEU A 29 -3.21 5.44 -1.26
N LEU A 30 -3.85 4.33 -0.85
CA LEU A 30 -3.82 3.08 -1.61
C LEU A 30 -4.42 3.19 -3.02
N PRO A 31 -5.59 3.82 -3.24
CA PRO A 31 -6.14 3.98 -4.59
C PRO A 31 -5.20 4.72 -5.55
N GLU A 32 -4.51 5.75 -5.06
CA GLU A 32 -3.52 6.51 -5.84
C GLU A 32 -2.29 5.65 -6.17
N VAL A 33 -1.79 4.89 -5.19
CA VAL A 33 -0.66 3.96 -5.39
C VAL A 33 -1.02 2.85 -6.39
N VAL A 34 -2.19 2.23 -6.24
CA VAL A 34 -2.72 1.21 -7.16
C VAL A 34 -2.83 1.75 -8.58
N SER A 35 -3.36 2.96 -8.73
CA SER A 35 -3.49 3.61 -10.04
C SER A 35 -2.13 3.92 -10.66
N LYS A 36 -1.20 4.50 -9.91
CA LYS A 36 0.16 4.84 -10.41
C LYS A 36 1.00 3.60 -10.74
N LEU A 37 0.78 2.49 -10.04
CA LEU A 37 1.50 1.24 -10.26
C LEU A 37 0.79 0.32 -11.26
N GLU A 38 -0.34 0.77 -11.84
CA GLU A 38 -1.16 0.04 -12.81
C GLU A 38 -1.55 -1.36 -12.29
N LEU A 39 -1.89 -1.45 -11.00
CA LEU A 39 -2.27 -2.73 -10.38
C LEU A 39 -3.72 -3.07 -10.72
N PRO A 40 -4.07 -4.37 -10.86
CA PRO A 40 -5.41 -4.78 -11.21
C PRO A 40 -6.41 -4.40 -10.11
N THR A 41 -7.44 -3.65 -10.46
CA THR A 41 -8.53 -3.26 -9.54
C THR A 41 -9.69 -4.26 -9.55
N THR A 42 -9.63 -5.26 -10.44
CA THR A 42 -10.66 -6.28 -10.62
C THR A 42 -10.01 -7.66 -10.52
N GLY A 43 -10.59 -8.52 -9.68
CA GLY A 43 -10.15 -9.90 -9.51
C GLY A 43 -10.43 -10.77 -10.74
N PRO A 44 -9.86 -11.99 -10.79
CA PRO A 44 -10.08 -12.94 -11.89
C PRO A 44 -11.54 -13.41 -12.00
N ASP A 45 -12.32 -13.23 -10.93
CA ASP A 45 -13.76 -13.51 -10.83
C ASP A 45 -14.64 -12.32 -11.27
N GLY A 46 -14.04 -11.21 -11.70
CA GLY A 46 -14.74 -10.00 -12.11
C GLY A 46 -15.21 -9.12 -10.95
N ARG A 47 -14.88 -9.45 -9.69
CA ARG A 47 -15.24 -8.64 -8.52
C ARG A 47 -14.23 -7.54 -8.25
N PRO A 48 -14.63 -6.41 -7.63
CA PRO A 48 -13.68 -5.40 -7.16
C PRO A 48 -12.65 -6.01 -6.22
N MET A 49 -11.39 -5.62 -6.41
CA MET A 49 -10.26 -6.04 -5.59
C MET A 49 -9.78 -4.87 -4.75
N SER A 50 -9.61 -5.09 -3.44
CA SER A 50 -8.95 -4.16 -2.55
C SER A 50 -7.49 -4.54 -2.36
N TYR A 51 -6.69 -3.62 -1.86
CA TYR A 51 -5.31 -3.87 -1.47
C TYR A 51 -5.15 -3.54 0.00
N ARG A 52 -4.33 -4.32 0.69
CA ARG A 52 -3.82 -4.00 2.02
C ARG A 52 -2.32 -3.81 1.95
N VAL A 53 -1.77 -3.15 2.96
CA VAL A 53 -0.35 -2.82 3.02
C VAL A 53 0.25 -3.20 4.36
N ASP A 54 1.30 -4.00 4.30
CA ASP A 54 2.09 -4.44 5.44
C ASP A 54 3.43 -3.71 5.45
N SER A 55 3.77 -3.08 6.57
CA SER A 55 5.09 -2.49 6.75
C SER A 55 6.06 -3.58 7.21
N LYS A 56 7.15 -3.78 6.46
CA LYS A 56 8.15 -4.77 6.84
C LYS A 56 8.92 -4.35 8.09
N ALA A 57 9.22 -3.06 8.24
CA ALA A 57 9.89 -2.53 9.43
C ALA A 57 9.02 -2.65 10.69
N LEU A 58 7.72 -2.40 10.59
CA LEU A 58 6.80 -2.50 11.72
C LEU A 58 6.34 -3.94 12.00
N GLY A 59 6.45 -4.83 11.00
CA GLY A 59 6.03 -6.23 11.11
C GLY A 59 4.52 -6.41 11.25
N ARG A 60 3.73 -5.45 10.79
CA ARG A 60 2.26 -5.47 10.86
C ARG A 60 1.61 -4.77 9.67
N GLU A 61 0.34 -5.08 9.46
CA GLU A 61 -0.55 -4.34 8.56
C GLU A 61 -0.78 -2.91 9.08
N LEU A 62 -0.82 -1.95 8.15
CA LEU A 62 -1.24 -0.58 8.42
C LEU A 62 -2.76 -0.48 8.29
N ARG A 63 -3.43 0.13 9.28
CA ARG A 63 -4.88 0.31 9.22
C ARG A 63 -5.25 1.41 8.24
N GLU A 64 -6.43 1.27 7.65
CA GLU A 64 -7.01 2.21 6.68
C GLU A 64 -7.09 3.67 7.16
N GLU A 65 -7.30 3.87 8.47
CA GLU A 65 -7.40 5.19 9.09
C GLU A 65 -6.03 5.74 9.59
N GLU A 66 -4.99 4.91 9.62
CA GLU A 66 -3.65 5.35 10.00
C GLU A 66 -2.97 6.07 8.83
N THR A 67 -2.05 6.97 9.15
CA THR A 67 -1.09 7.54 8.18
C THR A 67 0.26 6.87 8.37
N LEU A 68 1.14 6.91 7.35
CA LEU A 68 2.49 6.33 7.48
C LEU A 68 3.27 6.99 8.63
N GLN A 69 3.10 8.31 8.79
CA GLN A 69 3.71 9.08 9.87
C GLN A 69 3.18 8.67 11.24
N ALA A 70 1.86 8.54 11.39
CA ALA A 70 1.24 8.17 12.67
C ALA A 70 1.58 6.73 13.08
N ALA A 71 1.70 5.83 12.10
CA ALA A 71 2.14 4.46 12.33
C ALA A 71 3.64 4.32 12.62
N GLY A 72 4.44 5.37 12.36
CA GLY A 72 5.89 5.37 12.56
C GLY A 72 6.66 4.61 11.47
N VAL A 73 6.15 4.59 10.23
CA VAL A 73 6.82 3.96 9.09
C VAL A 73 8.11 4.73 8.77
N PRO A 74 9.29 4.05 8.78
CA PRO A 74 10.55 4.71 8.50
C PRO A 74 10.73 5.00 6.99
N GLN A 75 11.60 5.96 6.67
CA GLN A 75 12.03 6.17 5.30
C GLN A 75 12.72 4.91 4.74
N ASN A 76 12.50 4.65 3.46
CA ASN A 76 12.98 3.48 2.72
C ASN A 76 12.42 2.14 3.22
N ASP A 77 11.33 2.15 3.99
CA ASP A 77 10.66 0.91 4.38
C ASP A 77 10.14 0.14 3.14
N ARG A 78 9.98 -1.17 3.32
CA ARG A 78 9.34 -2.05 2.35
C ARG A 78 7.89 -2.22 2.73
N LEU A 79 7.01 -1.64 1.93
CA LEU A 79 5.57 -1.75 2.05
C LEU A 79 5.11 -2.88 1.13
N MET A 80 4.67 -4.00 1.71
CA MET A 80 4.19 -5.15 0.96
C MET A 80 2.71 -4.95 0.65
N LEU A 81 2.39 -4.91 -0.65
CA LEU A 81 1.01 -4.88 -1.11
C LEU A 81 0.48 -6.30 -1.21
N THR A 82 -0.66 -6.52 -0.58
CA THR A 82 -1.40 -7.78 -0.65
C THR A 82 -2.76 -7.50 -1.26
N ALA A 83 -3.11 -8.20 -2.34
CA ALA A 83 -4.45 -8.14 -2.90
C ALA A 83 -5.42 -8.83 -1.94
N ASP A 84 -6.43 -8.11 -1.49
CA ASP A 84 -7.52 -8.67 -0.71
C ASP A 84 -8.72 -8.89 -1.62
N VAL A 85 -8.98 -10.17 -1.90
CA VAL A 85 -10.18 -10.61 -2.60
C VAL A 85 -11.25 -10.77 -1.53
N THR A 86 -12.23 -9.86 -1.48
CA THR A 86 -13.41 -10.09 -0.66
C THR A 86 -14.17 -11.27 -1.26
N ALA A 87 -13.88 -12.47 -0.78
CA ALA A 87 -14.68 -13.67 -1.01
C ALA A 87 -15.99 -13.52 -0.24
N GLY A 88 -16.88 -12.68 -0.76
CA GLY A 88 -18.28 -12.62 -0.34
C GLY A 88 -18.99 -13.93 -0.63
#